data_AF-A0A7V5UAR0-F1
#
_entry.id   AF-A0A7V5UAR0-F1
#
_cell.length_a   1.000
_cell.length_b   1.000
_cell.length_c   1.000
_cell.angle_alpha   90.00
_cell.angle_beta   90.00
_cell.angle_gamma   90.00
#
_symmetry.space_group_name_H-M   'P 1'
#
loop_
_entity.id
_entity.type
_entity.pdbx_description
1 polymer ?
#
loop_
_entity_poly.entity_id
_entity_poly.type
_entity_poly.pdbx_seq_one_letter_code
_entity_poly.pdbx_strand_id
1 'polypeptide(L)' 'LNVQKQHGFMESAVYGFGAAVGFSLVLALFAAVRERVAAADVPLPFQGASIALVTAGLMSLAFMGFSGLVKG' A
#
# COMPACT_ATOMS: atom_id res chain seq x y z
N LEU A 1 17.97 34.87 7.49
CA LEU A 1 17.49 34.19 6.25
C LEU A 1 18.20 32.84 5.97
N ASN A 2 18.74 32.12 6.96
CA ASN A 2 19.47 30.86 6.71
C ASN A 2 19.23 29.73 7.74
N VAL A 3 18.18 29.81 8.55
CA VAL A 3 17.89 28.80 9.60
C VAL A 3 16.52 28.11 9.41
N GLN A 4 15.65 28.60 8.51
CA GLN A 4 14.40 27.91 8.19
C GLN A 4 14.57 26.61 7.36
N LYS A 5 15.80 26.30 6.89
CA LYS A 5 16.07 25.08 6.10
C LYS A 5 16.33 23.83 6.96
N GLN A 6 16.59 23.97 8.26
CA GLN A 6 16.81 22.80 9.12
C GLN A 6 15.52 22.07 9.49
N HIS A 7 14.38 22.78 9.50
CA HIS A 7 13.07 22.13 9.57
C HIS A 7 12.82 21.36 8.27
N GLY A 8 13.07 21.98 7.10
CA GLY A 8 12.87 21.32 5.80
C GLY A 8 13.70 20.04 5.58
N PHE A 9 14.96 19.95 6.01
CA PHE A 9 15.77 18.75 5.74
C PHE A 9 15.40 17.57 6.63
N MET A 10 15.28 17.78 7.95
CA MET A 10 14.89 16.72 8.87
C MET A 10 13.42 16.31 8.68
N GLU A 11 12.53 17.27 8.43
CA GLU A 11 11.12 17.00 8.14
C GLU A 11 10.95 16.23 6.83
N SER A 12 11.66 16.62 5.76
CA SER A 12 11.64 15.88 4.49
C SER A 12 12.27 14.49 4.62
N ALA A 13 13.31 14.33 5.44
CA ALA A 13 13.91 13.03 5.71
C ALA A 13 12.93 12.10 6.43
N VAL A 14 12.24 12.60 7.46
CA VAL A 14 11.20 11.85 8.18
C VAL A 14 10.00 11.55 7.29
N TYR A 15 9.53 12.51 6.49
CA TYR A 15 8.45 12.31 5.51
C TYR A 15 8.83 11.27 4.45
N GLY A 16 10.03 11.38 3.88
CA GLY A 16 10.53 10.44 2.89
C GLY A 16 10.72 9.05 3.45
N PHE A 17 11.22 8.92 4.69
CA PHE A 17 11.34 7.65 5.39
C PHE A 17 9.97 7.04 5.67
N GLY A 18 9.02 7.82 6.17
CA GLY A 18 7.64 7.38 6.39
C GLY A 18 6.96 6.92 5.09
N ALA A 19 7.16 7.66 4.00
CA ALA A 19 6.66 7.28 2.67
C ALA A 19 7.30 5.98 2.16
N ALA A 20 8.61 5.80 2.34
CA ALA A 20 9.32 4.58 1.96
C ALA A 20 8.83 3.36 2.76
N VAL A 21 8.66 3.50 4.08
CA VAL A 21 8.12 2.45 4.95
C VAL A 21 6.68 2.11 4.54
N GLY A 22 5.82 3.10 4.35
CA GLY A 22 4.44 2.89 3.90
C GLY A 22 4.36 2.20 2.53
N PHE A 23 5.19 2.63 1.58
CA PHE A 23 5.26 2.01 0.26
C PHE A 23 5.78 0.57 0.33
N SER A 24 6.78 0.28 1.16
CA SER A 24 7.28 -1.08 1.36
C SER A 24 6.20 -2.02 1.91
N LEU A 25 5.36 -1.53 2.83
CA LEU A 25 4.23 -2.28 3.37
C LEU A 25 3.19 -2.57 2.27
N VAL A 26 2.89 -1.60 1.42
CA VAL A 26 1.96 -1.77 0.28
C VAL A 26 2.47 -2.87 -0.65
N LEU A 27 3.76 -2.85 -1.01
CA LEU A 27 4.36 -3.86 -1.87
C LEU A 27 4.31 -5.26 -1.24
N ALA A 28 4.61 -5.38 0.06
CA ALA A 28 4.54 -6.65 0.78
C ALA A 28 3.11 -7.22 0.78
N LEU A 29 2.10 -6.37 1.01
CA LEU A 29 0.68 -6.78 0.94
C LEU A 29 0.30 -7.23 -0.46
N PHE A 30 0.70 -6.50 -1.49
CA PHE A 30 0.47 -6.89 -2.90
C PHE A 30 1.11 -8.23 -3.23
N ALA A 31 2.35 -8.45 -2.81
CA ALA A 31 3.06 -9.71 -3.02
C ALA A 31 2.35 -10.88 -2.33
N ALA A 32 1.98 -10.71 -1.05
CA ALA A 32 1.30 -11.73 -0.26
C ALA A 32 -0.08 -12.10 -0.85
N VAL A 33 -0.85 -11.11 -1.30
CA VAL A 33 -2.14 -11.36 -1.96
C VAL A 33 -1.94 -12.10 -3.28
N ARG A 34 -0.94 -11.72 -4.08
CA ARG A 34 -0.64 -12.41 -5.34
C ARG A 34 -0.24 -13.86 -5.14
N GLU A 35 0.57 -14.14 -4.11
CA GLU A 35 0.96 -15.50 -3.71
C GLU A 35 -0.25 -16.32 -3.24
N ARG A 36 -1.11 -15.74 -2.39
CA ARG A 36 -2.36 -16.37 -1.93
C ARG A 36 -3.30 -16.71 -3.07
N VAL A 37 -3.44 -15.82 -4.05
CA VAL A 37 -4.29 -16.04 -5.24
C VAL A 37 -3.72 -17.14 -6.13
N ALA A 38 -2.40 -17.21 -6.29
CA ALA A 38 -1.74 -18.24 -7.08
C ALA A 38 -1.82 -19.63 -6.43
N ALA A 39 -1.85 -19.69 -5.09
CA ALA A 39 -2.00 -20.93 -4.32
C ALA A 39 -3.46 -21.34 -4.09
N ALA A 40 -4.44 -20.49 -4.44
CA ALA A 40 -5.85 -20.79 -4.29
C ALA A 40 -6.38 -21.57 -5.50
N ASP A 41 -7.22 -22.57 -5.27
CA ASP A 41 -7.94 -23.29 -6.32
C ASP A 41 -9.05 -22.43 -6.92
N VAL A 42 -8.68 -21.53 -7.85
CA VAL A 42 -9.62 -20.67 -8.56
C VAL A 42 -10.25 -21.43 -9.74
N PRO A 43 -11.58 -21.49 -9.89
CA PRO A 43 -12.22 -22.15 -11.03
C PRO A 43 -11.75 -21.52 -12.35
N LEU A 44 -11.50 -22.33 -13.39
CA LEU A 44 -11.00 -21.88 -14.71
C LEU A 44 -11.56 -20.54 -15.24
N PRO A 45 -12.89 -20.26 -15.20
CA PRO A 45 -13.43 -19.00 -15.72
C PRO A 45 -13.04 -17.75 -14.90
N PHE A 46 -12.58 -17.91 -13.66
CA PHE A 46 -12.17 -16.82 -12.77
C PHE A 46 -10.66 -16.64 -12.68
N GLN A 47 -9.87 -17.48 -13.38
CA GLN A 47 -8.42 -17.38 -13.39
C GLN A 47 -7.94 -16.18 -14.21
N GLY A 48 -6.84 -15.57 -13.77
CA GLY A 48 -6.21 -14.45 -14.47
C GLY A 48 -6.80 -13.09 -14.07
N ALA A 49 -7.44 -12.40 -15.01
CA ALA A 49 -7.79 -10.98 -14.85
C ALA A 49 -8.95 -10.73 -13.86
N SER A 50 -9.92 -11.63 -13.81
CA SER A 50 -11.11 -11.50 -12.96
C SER A 50 -10.79 -11.56 -11.47
N ILE A 51 -10.03 -12.57 -11.02
CA ILE A 51 -9.57 -12.63 -9.62
C ILE A 51 -8.62 -11.48 -9.27
N ALA A 52 -7.78 -11.03 -10.21
CA ALA A 52 -6.89 -9.89 -10.00
C ALA A 52 -7.69 -8.59 -9.73
N LEU A 53 -8.74 -8.32 -10.51
CA LEU A 53 -9.61 -7.17 -10.30
C LEU A 53 -10.33 -7.20 -8.94
N VAL A 54 -10.83 -8.37 -8.53
CA VAL A 54 -11.48 -8.54 -7.22
C VAL A 54 -10.48 -8.26 -6.09
N THR A 55 -9.29 -8.85 -6.16
CA THR A 55 -8.26 -8.64 -5.13
C THR A 55 -7.77 -7.20 -5.07
N ALA A 56 -7.65 -6.52 -6.22
CA ALA A 56 -7.33 -5.09 -6.28
C ALA A 56 -8.44 -4.23 -5.64
N GLY A 57 -9.71 -4.57 -5.88
CA GLY A 57 -10.85 -3.91 -5.24
C GLY A 57 -10.85 -4.08 -3.72
N LEU A 58 -10.64 -5.31 -3.23
CA LEU A 58 -10.53 -5.59 -1.79
C LEU A 58 -9.36 -4.86 -1.15
N MET A 59 -8.22 -4.79 -1.84
CA MET A 59 -7.06 -4.07 -1.34
C MET A 59 -7.29 -2.56 -1.28
N SER A 60 -8.00 -1.98 -2.27
CA SER A 60 -8.44 -0.58 -2.23
C SER A 60 -9.31 -0.31 -1.00
N LEU A 61 -10.24 -1.20 -0.66
CA LEU A 61 -11.06 -1.08 0.55
C LEU A 61 -10.22 -1.15 1.83
N ALA A 62 -9.23 -2.04 1.89
CA ALA A 62 -8.30 -2.14 3.01
C ALA A 62 -7.50 -0.84 3.20
N PHE A 63 -7.01 -0.23 2.11
CA PHE A 63 -6.34 1.07 2.16
C PHE A 63 -7.28 2.22 2.55
N MET A 64 -8.53 2.18 2.09
CA MET A 64 -9.55 3.15 2.46
C MET A 64 -9.84 3.12 3.97
N GLY A 65 -9.72 1.95 4.62
CA GLY A 65 -9.82 1.82 6.08
C GLY A 65 -8.79 2.67 6.84
N PHE A 66 -7.58 2.85 6.31
CA PHE A 66 -6.55 3.70 6.92
C PHE A 66 -6.79 5.21 6.72
N SER A 67 -7.63 5.60 5.75
CA SER A 67 -7.94 7.02 5.49
C SER A 67 -8.65 7.72 6.65
N GLY A 68 -9.38 6.96 7.49
CA GLY A 68 -10.03 7.48 8.69
C GLY A 68 -9.09 7.72 9.88
N LEU A 69 -7.86 7.20 9.83
CA LEU A 69 -6.93 7.19 10.97
C LEU A 69 -6.17 8.51 11.13
N VAL A 70 -6.12 9.35 10.09
CA VAL A 70 -5.33 10.60 10.03
C VAL A 70 -6.11 11.83 10.53
N LYS A 71 -7.42 11.68 10.84
CA LYS A 71 -8.29 12.77 11.32
C LYS A 71 -8.61 12.73 12.82
N GLY A 72 -7.96 11.85 13.59
CA GLY A 72 -8.10 11.73 15.04
C GLY A 72 -7.10 12.59 15.80
#